data_AF-A0A847WE13-F1
#
_entry.id   AF-A0A847WE13-F1
#
_cell.length_a   1.000
_cell.length_b   1.000
_cell.length_c   1.000
_cell.angle_alpha   90.00
_cell.angle_beta   90.00
_cell.angle_gamma   90.00
#
_symmetry.space_group_name_H-M   'P 1'
#
loop_
_entity.id
_entity.type
_entity.pdbx_description
1 polymer ?
#
loop_
_entity_poly.entity_id
_entity_poly.type
_entity_poly.pdbx_seq_one_letter_code
_entity_poly.pdbx_strand_id
1 'polypeptide(L)'
;MGDQTTTIRKKPPIKNQFSYQKIQNKYLKGIVKNWQLYIFILPALLYFLIFSYGPMYGIQIAFKDFIATKGIWGSPWVGFKHFKNFITIHSFKVVIKNTLTLSIYALIAGFPAPIILALLLNEVKSTKFKKLVQNVTYAPHFISTVVMVGMIIM
;
A
#
# COMPACT_ATOMS: atom_id res chain seq x y z
N MET A 1 -34.62 -64.41 41.96
CA MET A 1 -35.62 -63.37 42.28
C MET A 1 -34.87 -62.20 42.92
N GLY A 2 -35.12 -60.95 42.49
CA GLY A 2 -34.39 -59.71 42.83
C GLY A 2 -34.28 -59.38 44.33
N ASP A 3 -33.68 -58.28 44.76
CA ASP A 3 -33.37 -57.02 44.09
C ASP A 3 -32.34 -56.25 44.95
N GLN A 4 -31.80 -55.18 44.39
CA GLN A 4 -30.73 -54.32 44.86
C GLN A 4 -31.05 -53.55 46.16
N THR A 5 -30.05 -53.24 47.00
CA THR A 5 -30.00 -51.95 47.73
C THR A 5 -28.59 -51.61 48.26
N THR A 6 -27.80 -50.99 47.39
CA THR A 6 -27.14 -49.69 47.61
C THR A 6 -26.18 -49.52 48.80
N THR A 7 -24.96 -50.05 48.68
CA THR A 7 -23.79 -49.49 49.39
C THR A 7 -23.40 -48.14 48.76
N ILE A 8 -23.56 -47.05 49.53
CA ILE A 8 -23.15 -45.69 49.17
C ILE A 8 -21.63 -45.66 48.95
N ARG A 9 -21.19 -45.74 47.69
CA ARG A 9 -19.82 -45.38 47.30
C ARG A 9 -19.69 -43.86 47.33
N LYS A 10 -18.93 -43.34 48.30
CA LYS A 10 -18.46 -41.95 48.32
C LYS A 10 -17.75 -41.63 47.01
N LYS A 11 -18.35 -40.77 46.20
CA LYS A 11 -17.73 -40.17 45.01
C LYS A 11 -16.58 -39.27 45.48
N PRO A 12 -15.35 -39.41 44.97
CA PRO A 12 -14.26 -38.49 45.31
C PRO A 12 -14.64 -37.07 44.85
N PRO A 13 -14.18 -36.02 45.57
CA PRO A 13 -14.58 -34.66 45.28
C PRO A 13 -14.18 -34.29 43.86
N ILE A 14 -15.12 -33.72 43.12
CA ILE A 14 -14.91 -33.13 41.80
C ILE A 14 -13.91 -31.99 42.00
N LYS A 15 -12.62 -32.25 41.76
CA LYS A 15 -11.61 -31.19 41.69
C LYS A 15 -11.93 -30.33 40.46
N ASN A 16 -12.63 -29.23 40.71
CA ASN A 16 -12.55 -27.92 40.05
C ASN A 16 -11.76 -27.94 38.73
N GLN A 17 -12.38 -28.07 37.55
CA GLN A 17 -13.16 -27.04 36.85
C GLN A 17 -12.55 -25.63 36.72
N PHE A 18 -11.23 -25.44 36.90
CA PHE A 18 -10.60 -24.14 36.57
C PHE A 18 -9.24 -24.28 35.86
N SER A 19 -9.24 -24.88 34.66
CA SER A 19 -8.12 -24.75 33.70
C SER A 19 -8.39 -23.73 32.57
N TYR A 20 -9.40 -22.87 32.72
CA TYR A 20 -9.80 -21.87 31.72
C TYR A 20 -9.15 -20.48 31.88
N GLN A 21 -7.96 -20.37 32.47
CA GLN A 21 -7.29 -19.05 32.65
C GLN A 21 -5.78 -19.06 32.39
N LYS A 22 -5.33 -19.60 31.25
CA LYS A 22 -3.91 -19.48 30.85
C LYS A 22 -3.64 -19.19 29.38
N ILE A 23 -4.63 -18.65 28.66
CA ILE A 23 -4.50 -18.35 27.22
C ILE A 23 -4.38 -16.84 26.94
N GLN A 24 -4.94 -15.98 27.80
CA GLN A 24 -4.99 -14.54 27.52
C GLN A 24 -3.65 -13.80 27.70
N ASN A 25 -2.69 -14.36 28.44
CA ASN A 25 -1.42 -13.68 28.74
C ASN A 25 -0.26 -14.04 27.79
N LYS A 26 -0.46 -14.93 26.82
CA LYS A 26 0.60 -15.37 25.90
C LYS A 26 0.89 -14.31 24.82
N TYR A 27 -0.13 -13.61 24.34
CA TYR A 27 -0.02 -12.56 23.32
C TYR A 27 0.61 -11.28 23.88
N LEU A 28 0.14 -10.81 25.05
CA LEU A 28 0.70 -9.62 25.70
C LEU A 28 2.16 -9.82 26.12
N LYS A 29 2.52 -11.01 26.65
CA LYS A 29 3.93 -11.35 26.92
C LYS A 29 4.77 -11.43 25.64
N GLY A 30 4.18 -11.85 24.52
CA GLY A 30 4.84 -11.85 23.21
C GLY A 30 5.13 -10.45 22.67
N ILE A 31 4.22 -9.49 22.88
CA ILE A 31 4.40 -8.09 22.47
C ILE A 31 5.49 -7.41 23.30
N VAL A 32 5.46 -7.58 24.63
CA VAL A 32 6.48 -7.02 25.53
C VAL A 32 7.86 -7.64 25.28
N LYS A 33 7.93 -8.94 24.99
CA LYS A 33 9.20 -9.62 24.64
C LYS A 33 9.82 -9.08 23.34
N ASN A 34 9.01 -8.59 22.41
CA ASN A 34 9.47 -8.08 21.11
C ASN A 34 9.34 -6.55 21.00
N TRP A 35 9.31 -5.82 22.11
CA TRP A 35 9.08 -4.37 22.11
C TRP A 35 10.11 -3.60 21.26
N GLN A 36 11.34 -4.12 21.17
CA GLN A 36 12.39 -3.56 20.31
C GLN A 36 11.98 -3.58 18.83
N LEU A 37 11.34 -4.66 18.33
CA LEU A 37 10.88 -4.71 16.94
C LEU A 37 9.81 -3.64 16.67
N TYR A 38 8.92 -3.42 17.64
CA TYR A 38 7.90 -2.37 17.53
C TYR A 38 8.52 -0.98 17.51
N ILE A 39 9.58 -0.71 18.28
CA ILE A 39 10.26 0.59 18.27
C ILE A 39 11.00 0.86 16.95
N PHE A 40 11.54 -0.18 16.31
CA PHE A 40 12.16 -0.06 14.98
C PHE A 40 11.13 0.24 13.88
N ILE A 41 9.91 -0.30 13.98
CA ILE A 41 8.84 -0.07 13.02
C ILE A 41 8.14 1.28 13.27
N LEU A 42 8.12 1.75 14.53
CA LEU A 42 7.45 2.97 14.95
C LEU A 42 7.76 4.22 14.09
N PRO A 43 9.03 4.58 13.79
CA PRO A 43 9.32 5.75 12.98
C PRO A 43 8.76 5.64 11.55
N ALA A 44 8.85 4.46 10.93
CA ALA A 44 8.26 4.22 9.61
C ALA A 44 6.74 4.34 9.66
N LEU A 45 6.10 3.74 10.67
CA LEU A 45 4.65 3.80 10.87
C LEU A 45 4.18 5.25 11.07
N LEU A 46 4.85 6.01 11.94
CA LEU A 46 4.54 7.41 12.21
C LEU A 46 4.69 8.27 10.95
N TYR A 47 5.74 8.04 10.17
CA TYR A 47 5.92 8.69 8.88
C TYR A 47 4.72 8.47 7.95
N PHE A 48 4.30 7.21 7.75
CA PHE A 48 3.12 6.91 6.94
C PHE A 48 1.84 7.53 7.51
N LEU A 49 1.67 7.51 8.83
CA LEU A 49 0.48 8.06 9.47
C LEU A 49 0.35 9.57 9.23
N ILE A 50 1.46 10.31 9.35
CA ILE A 50 1.48 11.76 9.22
C ILE A 50 1.48 12.19 7.76
N PHE A 51 2.35 11.59 6.93
CA PHE A 51 2.59 12.06 5.56
C PHE A 51 1.77 11.34 4.49
N SER A 52 1.24 10.14 4.76
CA SER A 52 0.35 9.44 3.81
C SER A 52 -1.10 9.49 4.25
N TYR A 53 -1.40 9.11 5.50
CA TYR A 53 -2.78 9.11 6.01
C TYR A 53 -3.28 10.51 6.41
N GLY A 54 -2.41 11.40 6.88
CA GLY A 54 -2.75 12.79 7.18
C GLY A 54 -3.37 13.51 5.97
N PRO A 55 -2.67 13.57 4.81
CA PRO A 55 -3.21 14.18 3.59
C PRO A 55 -4.48 13.52 3.06
N MET A 56 -4.71 12.22 3.32
CA MET A 56 -5.95 11.54 2.92
C MET A 56 -7.19 12.16 3.57
N TYR A 57 -7.07 12.84 4.72
CA TYR A 57 -8.16 13.62 5.28
C TYR A 57 -8.67 14.71 4.30
N GLY A 58 -7.77 15.26 3.48
CA GLY A 58 -8.10 16.26 2.46
C GLY A 58 -8.99 15.75 1.32
N ILE A 59 -9.17 14.44 1.16
CA ILE A 59 -10.06 13.86 0.12
C ILE A 59 -11.51 14.33 0.31
N GLN A 60 -11.90 14.70 1.53
CA GLN A 60 -13.23 15.27 1.81
C GLN A 60 -13.52 16.55 1.02
N ILE A 61 -12.49 17.29 0.60
CA ILE A 61 -12.61 18.50 -0.23
C ILE A 61 -13.33 18.19 -1.55
N ALA A 62 -13.16 16.98 -2.11
CA ALA A 62 -13.83 16.59 -3.35
C ALA A 62 -15.37 16.55 -3.22
N PHE A 63 -15.90 16.52 -2.00
CA PHE A 63 -17.34 16.48 -1.71
C PHE A 63 -17.89 17.81 -1.14
N LYS A 64 -17.03 18.82 -0.98
CA LYS A 64 -17.39 20.11 -0.38
C LYS A 64 -17.16 21.26 -1.37
N ASP A 65 -17.92 22.33 -1.24
CA ASP A 65 -17.63 23.59 -1.95
C ASP A 65 -16.55 24.32 -1.14
N PHE A 66 -15.29 23.96 -1.40
CA PHE A 66 -14.17 24.38 -0.56
C PHE A 66 -13.89 25.88 -0.71
N ILE A 67 -14.08 26.60 0.39
CA ILE A 67 -13.76 28.02 0.50
C ILE A 67 -12.54 28.13 1.43
N ALA A 68 -11.40 28.56 0.90
CA ALA A 68 -10.13 28.62 1.63
C ALA A 68 -10.24 29.39 2.97
N THR A 69 -11.04 30.46 3.01
CA THR A 69 -11.27 31.27 4.23
C THR A 69 -12.11 30.57 5.30
N LYS A 70 -12.95 29.57 4.94
CA LYS A 70 -13.79 28.79 5.88
C LYS A 70 -13.16 27.44 6.25
N GLY A 71 -12.04 27.09 5.63
CA GLY A 71 -11.34 25.81 5.83
C GLY A 71 -12.16 24.60 5.36
N ILE A 72 -11.63 23.41 5.63
CA ILE A 72 -12.24 22.13 5.22
C ILE A 72 -13.53 21.85 5.99
N TRP A 73 -13.64 22.32 7.24
CA TRP A 73 -14.76 22.02 8.14
C TRP A 73 -15.95 22.98 7.97
N GLY A 74 -15.70 24.26 7.66
CA GLY A 74 -16.76 25.27 7.48
C GLY A 74 -17.31 25.38 6.05
N SER A 75 -16.77 24.61 5.11
CA SER A 75 -17.21 24.58 3.71
C SER A 75 -18.47 23.69 3.53
N PRO A 76 -19.50 24.14 2.80
CA PRO A 76 -20.75 23.41 2.65
C PRO A 76 -20.54 22.10 1.87
N TRP A 77 -21.25 21.05 2.29
CA TRP A 77 -21.20 19.74 1.63
C TRP A 77 -22.06 19.74 0.36
N VAL A 78 -21.46 19.44 -0.80
CA VAL A 78 -22.11 19.44 -2.11
C VAL A 78 -22.17 18.05 -2.76
N GLY A 79 -21.70 17.02 -2.05
CA GLY A 79 -21.74 15.63 -2.50
C GLY A 79 -21.01 15.44 -3.83
N PHE A 80 -21.70 14.89 -4.83
CA PHE A 80 -21.10 14.53 -6.12
C PHE A 80 -21.11 15.64 -7.18
N LYS A 81 -21.40 16.90 -6.80
CA LYS A 81 -21.45 18.03 -7.75
C LYS A 81 -20.19 18.13 -8.61
N HIS A 82 -19.02 18.11 -7.98
CA HIS A 82 -17.72 18.24 -8.68
C HIS A 82 -17.42 17.06 -9.61
N PHE A 83 -17.79 15.85 -9.21
CA PHE A 83 -17.65 14.64 -10.04
C PHE A 83 -18.53 14.71 -11.28
N LYS A 84 -19.80 15.12 -11.14
CA LYS A 84 -20.71 15.31 -12.29
C LYS A 84 -20.14 16.35 -13.25
N ASN A 85 -19.73 17.50 -12.73
CA ASN A 85 -19.12 18.56 -13.53
C ASN A 85 -17.90 18.03 -14.30
N PHE A 86 -16.99 17.32 -13.64
CA PHE A 86 -15.80 16.75 -14.26
C PHE A 86 -16.11 15.73 -15.36
N ILE A 87 -17.13 14.88 -15.21
CA ILE A 87 -17.51 13.90 -16.25
C ILE A 87 -18.18 14.59 -17.45
N THR A 88 -18.86 15.71 -17.23
CA THR A 88 -19.58 16.45 -18.28
C THR A 88 -18.71 17.40 -19.10
N ILE A 89 -17.47 17.70 -18.70
CA ILE A 89 -16.60 18.58 -19.50
C ILE A 89 -16.27 17.94 -20.86
N HIS A 90 -16.18 18.75 -21.90
CA HIS A 90 -15.88 18.29 -23.26
C HIS A 90 -14.58 17.47 -23.34
N SER A 91 -13.55 17.88 -22.60
CA SER A 91 -12.24 17.24 -22.60
C SER A 91 -12.17 15.93 -21.81
N PHE A 92 -13.21 15.54 -21.04
CA PHE A 92 -13.15 14.36 -20.17
C PHE A 92 -12.78 13.08 -20.94
N LYS A 93 -13.50 12.83 -22.04
CA LYS A 93 -13.26 11.65 -22.90
C LYS A 93 -11.87 11.67 -23.52
N VAL A 94 -11.41 12.85 -23.93
CA VAL A 94 -10.07 13.03 -24.53
C VAL A 94 -8.98 12.75 -23.49
N VAL A 95 -9.11 13.29 -22.29
CA VAL A 95 -8.14 13.09 -21.20
C VAL A 95 -8.07 11.61 -20.82
N ILE A 96 -9.21 10.96 -20.57
CA ILE A 96 -9.24 9.53 -20.21
C ILE A 96 -8.65 8.65 -21.32
N LYS A 97 -9.04 8.90 -22.58
CA LYS A 97 -8.49 8.15 -23.72
C LYS A 97 -6.99 8.34 -23.83
N ASN A 98 -6.50 9.57 -23.74
CA ASN A 98 -5.07 9.87 -23.84
C ASN A 98 -4.27 9.22 -22.70
N THR A 99 -4.75 9.30 -21.46
CA THR A 99 -4.10 8.67 -20.31
C THR A 99 -4.08 7.16 -20.46
N LEU A 100 -5.18 6.53 -20.86
CA LEU A 100 -5.25 5.08 -21.05
C LEU A 100 -4.36 4.64 -22.21
N THR A 101 -4.41 5.33 -23.34
CA THR A 101 -3.56 5.08 -24.51
C THR A 101 -2.09 5.21 -24.14
N LEU A 102 -1.69 6.29 -23.44
CA LEU A 102 -0.31 6.47 -22.97
C LEU A 102 0.12 5.36 -22.02
N SER A 103 -0.75 4.94 -21.09
CA SER A 103 -0.47 3.86 -20.14
C SER A 103 -0.28 2.51 -20.85
N ILE A 104 -1.09 2.23 -21.88
CA ILE A 104 -0.97 1.03 -22.69
C ILE A 104 0.33 1.06 -23.51
N TYR A 105 0.67 2.17 -24.16
CA TYR A 105 1.94 2.30 -24.88
C TYR A 105 3.13 2.17 -23.93
N ALA A 106 3.07 2.81 -22.76
CA ALA A 106 4.10 2.71 -21.74
C ALA A 106 4.26 1.28 -21.21
N LEU A 107 3.17 0.52 -21.09
CA LEU A 107 3.21 -0.88 -20.69
C LEU A 107 3.80 -1.76 -21.80
N ILE A 108 3.29 -1.66 -23.04
CA ILE A 108 3.72 -2.50 -24.17
C ILE A 108 5.16 -2.21 -24.58
N ALA A 109 5.63 -0.97 -24.49
CA ALA A 109 7.02 -0.64 -24.80
C ALA A 109 7.94 -0.75 -23.57
N GLY A 110 7.51 -0.19 -22.44
CA GLY A 110 8.34 -0.06 -21.23
C GLY A 110 8.53 -1.35 -20.45
N PHE A 111 7.60 -2.31 -20.51
CA PHE A 111 7.77 -3.59 -19.83
C PHE A 111 8.65 -4.59 -20.62
N PRO A 112 8.44 -4.82 -21.94
CA PRO A 112 9.26 -5.75 -22.70
C PRO A 112 10.68 -5.24 -22.98
N ALA A 113 10.89 -3.93 -23.15
CA ALA A 113 12.20 -3.41 -23.53
C ALA A 113 13.33 -3.77 -22.53
N PRO A 114 13.17 -3.60 -21.20
CA PRO A 114 14.18 -4.06 -20.23
C PRO A 114 14.41 -5.57 -20.25
N ILE A 115 13.37 -6.37 -20.52
CA ILE A 115 13.46 -7.84 -20.58
C ILE A 115 14.29 -8.26 -21.79
N ILE A 116 13.98 -7.69 -22.96
CA ILE A 116 14.72 -7.94 -24.20
C ILE A 116 16.18 -7.54 -24.02
N LEU A 117 16.44 -6.34 -23.46
CA LEU A 117 17.79 -5.87 -23.18
C LEU A 117 18.54 -6.83 -22.21
N ALA A 118 17.87 -7.30 -21.16
CA ALA A 118 18.46 -8.24 -20.21
C ALA A 118 18.82 -9.58 -20.87
N LEU A 119 17.96 -10.11 -21.75
CA LEU A 119 18.22 -11.33 -22.51
C LEU A 119 19.37 -11.14 -23.51
N LEU A 120 19.38 -10.04 -24.26
CA LEU A 120 20.47 -9.72 -25.19
C LEU A 120 21.82 -9.60 -24.46
N LEU A 121 21.84 -8.95 -23.30
CA LEU A 121 23.03 -8.82 -22.46
C LEU A 121 23.43 -10.12 -21.76
N ASN A 122 22.50 -11.06 -21.60
CA ASN A 122 22.81 -12.37 -21.04
C ASN A 122 23.62 -13.22 -22.04
N GLU A 123 23.33 -13.10 -23.33
CA GLU A 123 23.99 -13.87 -24.39
C GLU A 123 25.42 -13.36 -24.72
N VAL A 124 25.76 -12.15 -24.27
CA VAL A 124 27.08 -11.56 -24.46
C VAL A 124 28.13 -12.27 -23.61
N LYS A 125 29.08 -12.97 -24.26
CA LYS A 125 30.20 -13.65 -23.60
C LYS A 125 31.24 -12.70 -22.98
N SER A 126 31.41 -11.49 -23.53
CA SER A 126 32.40 -10.51 -23.06
C SER A 126 31.88 -9.67 -21.88
N THR A 127 32.43 -9.92 -20.70
CA THR A 127 32.08 -9.19 -19.46
C THR A 127 32.37 -7.69 -19.54
N LYS A 128 33.42 -7.26 -20.26
CA LYS A 128 33.75 -5.84 -20.43
C LYS A 128 32.71 -5.11 -21.28
N PHE A 129 32.30 -5.73 -22.39
CA PHE A 129 31.28 -5.16 -23.28
C PHE A 129 29.92 -5.09 -22.60
N LYS A 130 29.51 -6.16 -21.89
CA LYS A 130 28.27 -6.19 -21.10
C LYS A 130 28.19 -5.03 -20.11
N LYS A 131 29.25 -4.77 -19.36
CA LYS A 131 29.31 -3.64 -18.39
C LYS A 131 29.22 -2.27 -19.07
N LEU A 132 29.87 -2.09 -20.21
CA LEU A 132 29.81 -0.83 -20.95
C LEU A 132 28.39 -0.53 -21.42
N VAL A 133 27.72 -1.51 -22.05
CA VAL A 133 26.35 -1.33 -22.56
C VAL A 133 25.38 -1.05 -21.41
N GLN A 134 25.51 -1.74 -20.28
CA GLN A 134 24.72 -1.46 -19.07
C GLN A 134 24.94 -0.02 -18.60
N ASN A 135 26.19 0.40 -18.40
CA ASN A 135 26.50 1.75 -17.91
C ASN A 135 25.92 2.84 -18.83
N VAL A 136 26.06 2.69 -20.15
CA VAL A 136 25.50 3.65 -21.11
C VAL A 136 23.97 3.62 -21.09
N THR A 137 23.36 2.44 -21.00
CA THR A 137 21.89 2.32 -21.02
C THR A 137 21.23 2.79 -19.72
N TYR A 138 21.93 2.70 -18.58
CA TYR A 138 21.46 3.24 -17.31
C TYR A 138 21.72 4.75 -17.18
N ALA A 139 22.63 5.33 -17.98
CA ALA A 139 22.98 6.74 -17.90
C ALA A 139 21.77 7.70 -18.01
N PRO A 140 20.79 7.49 -18.92
CA PRO A 140 19.61 8.36 -19.05
C PRO A 140 18.75 8.42 -17.80
N HIS A 141 18.70 7.36 -16.98
CA HIS A 141 17.91 7.36 -15.74
C HIS A 141 18.45 8.34 -14.69
N PHE A 142 19.73 8.73 -14.78
CA PHE A 142 20.30 9.74 -13.90
C PHE A 142 19.95 11.18 -14.35
N ILE A 143 19.43 11.36 -15.55
CA ILE A 143 19.00 12.66 -16.06
C ILE A 143 17.63 12.99 -15.46
N SER A 144 17.50 14.18 -14.88
CA SER A 144 16.21 14.66 -14.34
C SER A 144 15.16 14.75 -15.45
N THR A 145 13.91 14.43 -15.09
CA THR A 145 12.77 14.52 -16.00
C THR A 145 12.62 15.91 -16.61
N VAL A 146 12.91 16.98 -15.85
CA VAL A 146 12.83 18.36 -16.34
C VAL A 146 13.88 18.64 -17.41
N VAL A 147 15.11 18.12 -17.25
CA VAL A 147 16.18 18.27 -18.25
C VAL A 147 15.85 17.49 -19.51
N MET A 148 15.37 16.26 -19.36
CA MET A 148 14.94 15.42 -20.49
C MET A 148 13.83 16.08 -21.30
N VAL A 149 12.82 16.66 -20.63
CA VAL A 149 11.76 17.43 -21.31
C VAL A 149 12.36 18.65 -22.03
N GLY A 150 13.30 19.36 -21.40
CA GLY A 150 14.04 20.46 -22.03
C GLY A 150 14.76 20.05 -23.32
N MET A 151 15.42 18.88 -23.34
CA MET A 151 16.11 18.35 -24.53
C MET A 151 15.16 17.94 -25.67
N ILE A 152 13.90 17.63 -25.38
CA ILE A 152 12.90 17.21 -26.38
C ILE A 152 12.18 18.43 -26.98
N ILE A 153 11.95 19.48 -26.17
CA ILE A 153 11.19 20.67 -26.57
C ILE A 153 12.07 21.70 -27.28
N MET A 154 13.35 21.80 -26.91
CA MET A 154 14.33 22.74 -27.49
C MET A 154 14.91 22.23 -28.81
#